data_AF-A0A1V5P5U8-F1
#
_entry.id   AF-A0A1V5P5U8-F1
#
_cell.length_a   1.000
_cell.length_b   1.000
_cell.length_c   1.000
_cell.angle_alpha   90.00
_cell.angle_beta   90.00
_cell.angle_gamma   90.00
#
_symmetry.space_group_name_H-M   'P 1'
#
loop_
_entity.id
_entity.type
_entity.pdbx_description
1 polymer ?
#
loop_
_entity_poly.entity_id
_entity_poly.type
_entity_poly.pdbx_seq_one_letter_code
_entity_poly.pdbx_strand_id
1 'polypeptide(L)'
;MFAGESLFLSKYTAHGPSEIAFASSFPGRIVAKELGPGESIICQKKAFMAATYGVQLAMHFQKKLGTALAGGEGFIMQRITGPGLVFLEIDGHAVEYTLAPGERIVCDTGVVAIMEDTCTMSVEMVKGVKNVLFGGEGLFDTIVTGPGKIHLQSMTIAQLAKLIVPFIPSK
;
A
#
# COMPACT_ATOMS: atom_id res chain seq x y z
N MET A 1 -9.85 19.14 -16.66
CA MET A 1 -8.75 19.62 -15.80
C MET A 1 -8.47 18.53 -14.77
N PHE A 2 -7.77 17.45 -15.14
CA PHE A 2 -7.51 16.33 -14.23
C PHE A 2 -6.12 15.75 -14.52
N ALA A 3 -5.09 16.53 -14.16
CA ALA A 3 -3.85 15.93 -13.73
C ALA A 3 -4.13 15.40 -12.32
N GLY A 4 -4.16 14.07 -12.16
CA GLY A 4 -4.37 13.40 -10.89
C GLY A 4 -3.53 14.06 -9.80
N GLU A 5 -4.20 14.40 -8.70
CA GLU A 5 -3.71 15.11 -7.52
C GLU A 5 -2.19 15.24 -7.43
N SER A 6 -1.72 16.49 -7.46
CA SER A 6 -0.34 16.87 -7.18
C SER A 6 0.10 16.25 -5.86
N LEU A 7 0.84 15.13 -5.92
CA LEU A 7 1.68 14.67 -4.83
C LEU A 7 2.68 15.79 -4.54
N PHE A 8 2.40 16.60 -3.52
CA PHE A 8 3.41 17.50 -2.96
C PHE A 8 4.45 16.65 -2.23
N LEU A 9 5.37 16.06 -2.99
CA LEU A 9 6.56 15.45 -2.44
C LEU A 9 7.56 16.54 -2.08
N SER A 10 7.99 16.54 -0.83
CA SER A 10 9.14 17.34 -0.41
C SER A 10 10.39 16.84 -1.14
N LYS A 11 11.11 17.75 -1.80
CA LYS A 11 12.41 17.46 -2.41
C LYS A 11 13.51 18.01 -1.50
N TYR A 12 14.37 17.11 -1.03
CA TYR A 12 15.53 17.46 -0.22
C TYR A 12 16.79 17.37 -1.08
N THR A 13 17.63 18.41 -1.06
CA THR A 13 18.90 18.46 -1.79
C THR A 13 19.99 18.87 -0.80
N ALA A 14 21.06 18.08 -0.72
CA ALA A 14 22.22 18.41 0.10
C ALA A 14 23.16 19.37 -0.66
N HIS A 15 23.67 20.40 0.02
CA HIS A 15 24.66 21.35 -0.52
C HIS A 15 26.07 21.13 0.07
N GLY A 16 26.33 19.94 0.61
CA GLY A 16 27.54 19.51 1.27
C GLY A 16 27.32 18.13 1.92
N PRO A 17 28.29 17.60 2.69
CA PRO A 17 28.07 16.40 3.50
C PRO A 17 26.87 16.62 4.43
N SER A 18 25.84 15.78 4.34
CA SER A 18 24.58 15.96 5.06
C SER A 18 23.90 14.61 5.27
N GLU A 19 23.12 14.52 6.32
CA GLU A 19 22.28 13.36 6.64
C GLU A 19 20.84 13.82 6.79
N ILE A 20 19.91 12.96 6.37
CA ILE A 20 18.48 13.14 6.58
C ILE A 20 17.90 11.82 7.10
N ALA A 21 17.01 11.93 8.07
CA ALA A 21 16.31 10.79 8.64
C ALA A 21 14.82 10.87 8.30
N PHE A 22 14.25 9.72 7.94
CA PHE A 22 12.81 9.53 7.74
C PHE A 22 12.32 8.49 8.74
N ALA A 23 11.13 8.71 9.28
CA ALA A 23 10.46 7.77 10.17
C ALA A 23 9.20 7.25 9.49
N SER A 24 8.90 5.97 9.71
CA SER A 24 7.64 5.36 9.28
C SER A 24 6.47 6.07 9.97
N SER A 25 5.37 6.26 9.25
CA SER A 25 4.15 6.87 9.79
C SER A 25 3.38 5.94 10.74
N PHE A 26 3.70 4.63 10.70
CA PHE A 26 3.10 3.59 11.52
C PHE A 26 4.16 2.59 12.02
N PRO A 27 3.99 1.97 13.21
CA PRO A 27 4.91 0.94 13.69
C PRO A 27 5.01 -0.23 12.72
N GLY A 28 6.22 -0.54 12.24
CA GLY A 28 6.40 -1.67 11.34
C GLY A 28 7.79 -1.78 10.74
N ARG A 29 7.88 -2.12 9.45
CA ARG A 29 9.14 -2.41 8.75
C ARG A 29 9.32 -1.50 7.53
N ILE A 30 10.55 -1.07 7.29
CA ILE A 30 10.94 -0.40 6.04
C ILE A 30 11.56 -1.43 5.10
N VAL A 31 11.10 -1.45 3.85
CA VAL A 31 11.64 -2.24 2.74
C VAL A 31 12.37 -1.29 1.80
N ALA A 32 13.66 -1.55 1.55
CA ALA A 32 14.45 -0.84 0.56
C ALA A 32 14.53 -1.67 -0.73
N LYS A 33 14.20 -1.06 -1.88
CA LYS A 33 14.24 -1.69 -3.20
C LYS A 33 14.95 -0.78 -4.19
N GLU A 34 16.04 -1.27 -4.75
CA GLU A 34 16.66 -0.64 -5.92
C GLU A 34 15.87 -1.03 -7.17
N LEU A 35 15.58 -0.04 -8.00
CA LEU A 35 14.91 -0.18 -9.30
C LEU A 35 15.86 0.30 -10.39
N GLY A 36 16.10 -0.55 -11.38
CA GLY A 36 16.77 -0.17 -12.62
C GLY A 36 15.90 0.71 -13.53
N PRO A 37 16.45 1.24 -14.64
CA PRO A 37 15.67 1.98 -15.62
C PRO A 37 14.53 1.13 -16.19
N GLY A 38 13.29 1.61 -16.03
CA GLY A 38 12.10 0.90 -16.52
C GLY A 38 11.60 -0.24 -15.63
N GLU A 39 12.39 -0.68 -14.64
CA GLU A 39 11.90 -1.60 -13.60
C GLU A 39 10.87 -0.89 -12.72
N SER A 40 9.87 -1.63 -12.26
CA SER A 40 8.84 -1.04 -11.43
C SER A 40 8.37 -1.94 -10.29
N ILE A 41 7.83 -1.31 -9.27
CA ILE A 41 7.15 -1.97 -8.16
C ILE A 41 5.83 -1.28 -7.91
N ILE A 42 4.84 -2.05 -7.46
CA ILE A 42 3.51 -1.52 -7.15
C ILE A 42 3.35 -1.59 -5.63
N CYS A 43 2.89 -0.50 -5.02
CA CYS A 43 2.67 -0.45 -3.58
C CYS A 43 1.41 0.35 -3.24
N GLN A 44 0.90 0.21 -2.02
CA GLN A 44 -0.12 1.15 -1.53
C GLN A 44 0.42 2.59 -1.59
N LYS A 45 -0.45 3.56 -1.92
CA LYS A 45 -0.08 4.99 -1.94
C LYS A 45 0.61 5.42 -0.65
N LYS A 46 0.11 4.96 0.50
CA LYS A 46 0.67 5.27 1.83
C LYS A 46 1.96 4.53 2.16
N ALA A 47 2.26 3.42 1.48
CA ALA A 47 3.50 2.69 1.70
C ALA A 47 4.73 3.44 1.17
N PHE A 48 4.59 4.44 0.30
CA PHE A 48 5.75 5.21 -0.17
C PHE A 48 6.25 6.17 0.89
N MET A 49 7.47 5.93 1.39
CA MET A 49 8.11 6.76 2.40
C MET A 49 9.07 7.77 1.75
N ALA A 50 10.02 7.29 0.94
CA ALA A 50 11.02 8.12 0.28
C ALA A 50 11.65 7.40 -0.92
N ALA A 51 12.29 8.15 -1.81
CA ALA A 51 13.12 7.58 -2.86
C ALA A 51 14.23 8.55 -3.29
N THR A 52 15.28 8.03 -3.92
CA THR A 52 16.25 8.87 -4.62
C THR A 52 15.61 9.57 -5.81
N TYR A 53 16.24 10.66 -6.26
CA TYR A 53 15.82 11.35 -7.49
C TYR A 53 15.87 10.39 -8.69
N GLY A 54 14.90 10.52 -9.61
CA GLY A 54 14.83 9.72 -10.85
C GLY A 54 13.61 8.81 -10.94
N VAL A 55 13.02 8.42 -9.81
CA VAL A 55 11.82 7.57 -9.82
C VAL A 55 10.57 8.33 -10.28
N GLN A 56 9.66 7.60 -10.92
CA GLN A 56 8.37 8.12 -11.38
C GLN A 56 7.24 7.43 -10.61
N LEU A 57 6.33 8.24 -10.04
CA LEU A 57 5.12 7.75 -9.40
C LEU A 57 3.93 7.91 -10.34
N ALA A 58 3.15 6.85 -10.50
CA ALA A 58 1.90 6.88 -11.24
C ALA A 58 0.82 6.07 -10.51
N MET A 59 -0.44 6.51 -10.58
CA MET A 59 -1.55 5.70 -10.08
C MET A 59 -1.61 4.38 -10.87
N HIS A 60 -1.64 3.25 -10.16
CA HIS A 60 -1.74 1.92 -10.77
C HIS A 60 -3.17 1.36 -10.67
N PHE A 61 -3.78 1.50 -9.50
CA PHE A 61 -5.11 1.01 -9.21
C PHE A 61 -5.81 1.95 -8.23
N GLN A 62 -7.09 2.21 -8.45
CA GLN A 62 -7.95 2.89 -7.49
C GLN A 62 -9.31 2.23 -7.43
N LYS A 63 -9.72 1.85 -6.23
CA LYS A 63 -11.08 1.40 -5.94
C LYS A 63 -11.67 2.25 -4.83
N LYS A 64 -12.74 2.99 -5.17
CA LYS A 64 -13.55 3.68 -4.16
C LYS A 64 -14.35 2.65 -3.38
N LEU A 65 -14.00 2.46 -2.12
CA LEU A 65 -14.64 1.49 -1.20
C LEU A 65 -15.53 2.18 -0.16
N GLY A 66 -15.93 3.43 -0.43
CA GLY A 66 -16.70 4.25 0.51
C GLY A 66 -15.88 4.64 1.75
N THR A 67 -16.58 4.93 2.85
CA THR A 67 -15.98 5.32 4.14
C THR A 67 -15.30 4.16 4.88
N ALA A 68 -15.37 2.94 4.34
CA ALA A 68 -14.86 1.72 4.98
C ALA A 68 -13.31 1.68 5.08
N LEU A 69 -12.60 2.46 4.27
CA LEU A 69 -11.15 2.61 4.36
C LEU A 69 -10.77 4.02 4.84
N ALA A 70 -9.90 4.06 5.86
CA ALA A 70 -9.49 5.23 6.63
C ALA A 70 -9.06 6.42 5.75
N GLY A 71 -10.00 7.36 5.56
CA GLY A 71 -9.78 8.64 4.88
C GLY A 71 -10.64 8.88 3.64
N GLY A 72 -11.50 7.95 3.23
CA GLY A 72 -12.47 8.16 2.13
C GLY A 72 -11.88 8.16 0.71
N GLU A 73 -10.55 8.19 0.56
CA GLU A 73 -9.84 8.10 -0.73
C GLU A 73 -10.00 6.71 -1.41
N GLY A 74 -10.39 5.70 -0.65
CA GLY A 74 -10.49 4.31 -1.09
C GLY A 74 -9.15 3.56 -1.04
N PHE A 75 -9.09 2.42 -1.73
CA PHE A 75 -7.86 1.65 -1.85
C PHE A 75 -7.10 2.09 -3.10
N ILE A 76 -5.89 2.61 -2.92
CA ILE A 76 -5.06 3.15 -4.00
C ILE A 76 -3.72 2.43 -3.99
N MET A 77 -3.39 1.80 -5.11
CA MET A 77 -2.04 1.33 -5.41
C MET A 77 -1.41 2.28 -6.43
N GLN A 78 -0.12 2.52 -6.26
CA GLN A 78 0.69 3.29 -7.19
C GLN A 78 1.85 2.44 -7.71
N ARG A 79 2.23 2.71 -8.95
CA ARG A 79 3.43 2.18 -9.58
C ARG A 79 4.57 3.16 -9.34
N ILE A 80 5.72 2.63 -8.94
CA ILE A 80 6.98 3.34 -8.83
C ILE A 80 7.91 2.76 -9.89
N THR A 81 8.31 3.57 -10.86
CA THR A 81 9.22 3.16 -11.93
C THR A 81 10.59 3.80 -11.73
N GLY A 82 11.65 3.00 -11.82
CA GLY A 82 13.03 3.45 -11.68
C GLY A 82 13.57 4.25 -12.89
N PRO A 83 14.83 4.72 -12.80
CA PRO A 83 15.83 4.25 -11.86
C PRO A 83 15.83 4.95 -10.50
N GLY A 84 16.19 4.21 -9.45
CA GLY A 84 16.44 4.77 -8.11
C GLY A 84 16.27 3.77 -6.97
N LEU A 85 16.72 4.16 -5.78
CA LEU A 85 16.47 3.44 -4.53
C LEU A 85 15.17 3.96 -3.90
N VAL A 86 14.23 3.07 -3.64
CA VAL A 86 12.93 3.36 -3.03
C VAL A 86 12.86 2.75 -1.64
N PHE A 87 12.29 3.50 -0.70
CA PHE A 87 12.00 3.05 0.65
C PHE A 87 10.49 3.02 0.86
N LEU A 88 9.99 1.84 1.25
CA LEU A 88 8.57 1.56 1.45
C LEU A 88 8.31 1.21 2.91
N GLU A 89 7.32 1.85 3.53
CA GLU A 89 6.86 1.50 4.87
C GLU A 89 5.76 0.43 4.82
N ILE A 90 5.85 -0.52 5.77
CA ILE A 90 4.91 -1.62 5.94
C ILE A 90 4.39 -1.60 7.37
N ASP A 91 3.07 -1.49 7.53
CA ASP A 91 2.42 -1.46 8.84
C ASP A 91 2.52 -2.84 9.53
N GLY A 92 3.09 -2.88 10.73
CA GLY A 92 3.33 -4.12 11.47
C GLY A 92 4.43 -4.97 10.84
N HIS A 93 4.17 -6.28 10.68
CA HIS A 93 5.12 -7.21 10.10
C HIS A 93 4.87 -7.39 8.59
N ALA A 94 5.96 -7.49 7.82
CA ALA A 94 5.92 -7.75 6.39
C ALA A 94 6.15 -9.24 6.12
N VAL A 95 5.15 -9.92 5.56
CA VAL A 95 5.27 -11.32 5.12
C VAL A 95 5.40 -11.36 3.60
N GLU A 96 6.50 -11.92 3.11
CA GLU A 96 6.75 -12.10 1.68
C GLU A 96 6.14 -13.41 1.18
N TYR A 97 5.43 -13.35 0.06
CA TYR A 97 4.99 -14.52 -0.69
C TYR A 97 5.53 -14.43 -2.11
N THR A 98 5.96 -15.55 -2.67
CA THR A 98 6.29 -15.69 -4.09
C THR A 98 5.19 -16.52 -4.74
N LEU A 99 4.38 -15.90 -5.60
CA LEU A 99 3.29 -16.55 -6.30
C LEU A 99 3.80 -17.12 -7.63
N ALA A 100 3.49 -18.39 -7.91
CA ALA A 100 3.71 -19.00 -9.21
C ALA A 100 2.75 -18.42 -10.28
N PRO A 101 3.01 -18.63 -11.58
CA PRO A 101 2.08 -18.21 -12.63
C PRO A 101 0.67 -18.77 -12.41
N GLY A 102 -0.32 -17.89 -12.31
CA GLY A 102 -1.73 -18.26 -12.07
C GLY A 102 -2.07 -18.65 -10.64
N GLU A 103 -1.09 -18.74 -9.73
CA GLU A 103 -1.34 -18.92 -8.30
C GLU A 103 -2.00 -17.66 -7.73
N ARG A 104 -2.96 -17.86 -6.83
CA ARG A 104 -3.76 -16.78 -6.25
C ARG A 104 -3.64 -16.77 -4.74
N ILE A 105 -3.58 -15.57 -4.20
CA ILE A 105 -3.85 -15.31 -2.79
C ILE A 105 -5.07 -14.39 -2.68
N VAL A 106 -5.91 -14.66 -1.68
CA VAL A 106 -7.08 -13.85 -1.34
C VAL A 106 -6.87 -13.32 0.07
N CYS A 107 -7.02 -12.01 0.26
CA CYS A 107 -6.79 -11.36 1.55
C CYS A 107 -7.63 -10.09 1.68
N ASP A 108 -7.75 -9.58 2.91
CA ASP A 108 -8.40 -8.29 3.17
C ASP A 108 -7.78 -7.18 2.30
N THR A 109 -8.61 -6.30 1.73
CA THR A 109 -8.14 -5.30 0.76
C THR A 109 -7.04 -4.36 1.29
N GLY A 110 -7.00 -4.08 2.59
CA GLY A 110 -5.96 -3.23 3.18
C GLY A 110 -4.61 -3.92 3.41
N VAL A 111 -4.51 -5.24 3.24
CA VAL A 111 -3.35 -6.04 3.66
C VAL A 111 -2.28 -6.18 2.57
N VAL A 112 -2.62 -6.00 1.29
CA VAL A 112 -1.63 -6.02 0.20
C VAL A 112 -0.83 -4.72 0.21
N ALA A 113 0.41 -4.76 0.68
CA ALA A 113 1.24 -3.56 0.82
C ALA A 113 2.08 -3.29 -0.43
N ILE A 114 2.71 -4.33 -0.98
CA ILE A 114 3.63 -4.29 -2.13
C ILE A 114 3.35 -5.49 -3.04
N MET A 115 3.46 -5.31 -4.35
CA MET A 115 3.52 -6.39 -5.34
C MET A 115 4.48 -6.03 -6.49
N GLU A 116 5.14 -7.04 -7.04
CA GLU A 116 5.84 -6.92 -8.32
C GLU A 116 4.85 -6.63 -9.46
N ASP A 117 5.33 -5.99 -10.51
CA ASP A 117 4.50 -5.58 -11.65
C ASP A 117 4.05 -6.72 -12.56
N THR A 118 4.63 -7.91 -12.36
CA THR A 118 4.22 -9.17 -13.00
C THR A 118 2.95 -9.76 -12.38
N CYS A 119 2.59 -9.35 -11.16
CA CYS A 119 1.35 -9.74 -10.50
C CYS A 119 0.17 -8.93 -11.07
N THR A 120 -1.02 -9.53 -11.03
CA THR A 120 -2.29 -8.83 -11.31
C THR A 120 -3.16 -8.80 -10.06
N MET A 121 -3.99 -7.76 -9.93
CA MET A 121 -4.80 -7.54 -8.73
C MET A 121 -6.24 -7.17 -9.07
N SER A 122 -7.21 -7.75 -8.36
CA SER A 122 -8.62 -7.34 -8.37
C SER A 122 -9.16 -7.16 -6.95
N VAL A 123 -10.19 -6.31 -6.82
CA VAL A 123 -10.92 -6.13 -5.56
C VAL A 123 -12.38 -6.55 -5.77
N GLU A 124 -12.81 -7.54 -5.01
CA GLU A 124 -14.12 -8.17 -5.14
C GLU A 124 -14.92 -8.02 -3.85
N MET A 125 -16.25 -7.86 -3.98
CA MET A 125 -17.14 -7.79 -2.83
C MET A 125 -17.45 -9.20 -2.32
N VAL A 126 -17.29 -9.42 -1.02
CA VAL A 126 -17.61 -10.71 -0.39
C VAL A 126 -19.12 -10.96 -0.46
N LYS A 127 -19.52 -12.11 -0.99
CA LYS A 127 -20.94 -12.48 -1.14
C LYS A 127 -21.51 -12.93 0.20
N GLY A 128 -22.51 -12.21 0.72
CA GLY A 128 -23.30 -12.64 1.90
C GLY A 128 -23.47 -11.53 2.94
N VAL A 129 -24.63 -10.88 2.93
CA VAL A 129 -24.98 -9.75 3.82
C VAL A 129 -24.91 -10.11 5.32
N LYS A 130 -25.00 -11.38 5.67
CA LYS A 130 -24.95 -11.85 7.07
C LYS A 130 -23.56 -11.80 7.70
N ASN A 131 -22.46 -11.94 6.95
CA ASN A 131 -21.11 -11.87 7.54
C ASN A 131 -20.70 -10.42 7.84
N VAL A 132 -21.20 -9.48 7.04
CA VAL A 132 -20.90 -8.04 7.14
C VAL A 132 -21.47 -7.41 8.40
N LEU A 133 -22.71 -7.77 8.77
CA LEU A 133 -23.41 -7.19 9.92
C LEU A 133 -22.96 -7.76 11.27
N PHE A 134 -22.34 -8.94 11.29
CA PHE A 134 -22.05 -9.68 12.53
C PHE A 134 -20.56 -10.02 12.74
N GLY A 135 -19.71 -9.95 11.71
CA GLY A 135 -18.32 -10.43 11.78
C GLY A 135 -17.25 -9.35 11.93
N GLY A 136 -17.56 -8.08 11.69
CA GLY A 136 -16.56 -7.00 11.71
C GLY A 136 -15.51 -7.07 10.59
N GLU A 137 -15.61 -8.05 9.69
CA GLU A 137 -14.79 -8.20 8.47
C GLU A 137 -15.10 -7.11 7.43
N GLY A 138 -14.13 -6.86 6.54
CA GLY A 138 -14.29 -5.93 5.43
C GLY A 138 -15.30 -6.44 4.40
N LEU A 139 -15.92 -5.52 3.65
CA LEU A 139 -16.84 -5.85 2.56
C LEU A 139 -16.14 -6.38 1.29
N PHE A 140 -14.81 -6.28 1.25
CA PHE A 140 -14.03 -6.42 0.04
C PHE A 140 -12.73 -7.18 0.27
N ASP A 141 -12.52 -8.20 -0.54
CA ASP A 141 -11.26 -8.94 -0.60
C ASP A 141 -10.46 -8.50 -1.82
N THR A 142 -9.15 -8.51 -1.66
CA THR A 142 -8.19 -8.36 -2.75
C THR A 142 -7.67 -9.73 -3.15
N ILE A 143 -7.74 -9.99 -4.46
CA ILE A 143 -7.18 -11.18 -5.09
C ILE A 143 -5.92 -10.74 -5.83
N VAL A 144 -4.77 -11.31 -5.47
CA VAL A 144 -3.52 -11.12 -6.22
C VAL A 144 -3.20 -12.43 -6.92
N THR A 145 -2.93 -12.36 -8.22
CA THR A 145 -2.56 -13.50 -9.07
C THR A 145 -1.14 -13.32 -9.59
N GLY A 146 -0.31 -14.34 -9.41
CA GLY A 146 1.08 -14.37 -9.88
C GLY A 146 1.24 -14.53 -11.40
N PRO A 147 2.48 -14.51 -11.90
CA PRO A 147 3.70 -14.72 -11.12
C PRO A 147 4.25 -13.44 -10.48
N GLY A 148 4.97 -13.59 -9.36
CA GLY A 148 5.75 -12.51 -8.76
C GLY A 148 5.69 -12.50 -7.24
N LYS A 149 6.46 -11.61 -6.65
CA LYS A 149 6.50 -11.40 -5.21
C LYS A 149 5.47 -10.39 -4.75
N ILE A 150 4.95 -10.63 -3.56
CA ILE A 150 4.07 -9.71 -2.84
C ILE A 150 4.51 -9.61 -1.38
N HIS A 151 4.22 -8.47 -0.74
CA HIS A 151 4.33 -8.29 0.70
C HIS A 151 2.96 -8.00 1.28
N LEU A 152 2.56 -8.81 2.25
CA LEU A 152 1.37 -8.58 3.07
C LEU A 152 1.76 -7.95 4.39
N GLN A 153 0.97 -6.97 4.85
CA GLN A 153 1.15 -6.29 6.13
C GLN A 153 0.25 -6.90 7.21
N SER A 154 0.81 -7.16 8.40
CA SER A 154 0.05 -7.80 9.48
C SER A 154 -0.93 -6.86 10.19
N MET A 155 -0.78 -5.55 9.98
CA MET A 155 -1.65 -4.53 10.55
C MET A 155 -2.06 -3.55 9.45
N THR A 156 -3.22 -2.94 9.60
CA THR A 156 -3.61 -1.79 8.78
C THR A 156 -4.03 -0.65 9.71
N ILE A 157 -3.63 0.58 9.39
CA ILE A 157 -4.08 1.76 10.15
C ILE A 157 -5.61 1.83 10.26
N ALA A 158 -6.34 1.37 9.23
CA ALA A 158 -7.80 1.34 9.24
C ALA A 158 -8.38 0.37 10.28
N GLN A 159 -7.84 -0.85 10.35
CA GLN A 159 -8.24 -1.82 11.38
C GLN A 159 -7.82 -1.35 12.77
N LEU A 160 -6.62 -0.79 12.93
CA LEU A 160 -6.19 -0.24 14.22
C LEU A 160 -7.13 0.88 14.68
N ALA A 161 -7.45 1.82 13.81
CA ALA A 161 -8.38 2.90 14.13
C ALA A 161 -9.75 2.34 14.58
N LYS A 162 -10.29 1.36 13.86
CA LYS A 162 -11.55 0.69 14.23
C LYS A 162 -11.50 0.06 15.63
N LEU A 163 -10.37 -0.56 16.00
CA LEU A 163 -10.17 -1.16 17.32
C LEU A 163 -10.01 -0.11 18.43
N ILE A 164 -9.45 1.07 18.12
CA ILE A 164 -9.24 2.14 19.10
C ILE A 164 -10.51 2.98 19.32
N VAL A 165 -11.36 3.16 18.30
CA VAL A 165 -12.57 4.02 18.36
C VAL A 165 -13.42 3.86 19.63
N PRO A 166 -13.74 2.63 20.12
CA PRO A 166 -14.52 2.46 21.35
C PRO A 166 -13.88 3.05 22.61
N PHE A 167 -12.57 3.27 22.59
CA PHE A 167 -11.80 3.84 23.71
C PHE A 167 -11.55 5.34 23.55
N ILE A 168 -11.97 5.96 22.43
CA ILE A 168 -11.87 7.41 22.21
C ILE A 168 -13.11 8.06 22.83
N PRO A 169 -12.97 8.94 23.84
CA PRO A 169 -14.12 9.62 24.43
C PRO A 169 -14.87 10.44 23.38
N SER A 170 -16.17 10.20 23.24
CA SER A 170 -17.06 11.13 22.55
C SER A 170 -17.24 12.38 23.43
N LYS A 171 -17.00 13.56 22.86
CA LYS A 171 -17.38 14.83 23.51
C LYS A 171 -18.89 14.93 23.68
#